data_AF-A0A4Q9DYN4-F1
#
_entry.id   AF-A0A4Q9DYN4-F1
#
_cell.length_a   1.000
_cell.length_b   1.000
_cell.length_c   1.000
_cell.angle_alpha   90.00
_cell.angle_beta   90.00
_cell.angle_gamma   90.00
#
_symmetry.space_group_name_H-M   'P 1'
#
loop_
_entity.id
_entity.type
_entity.pdbx_description
1 polymer ?
#
loop_
_entity_poly.entity_id
_entity_poly.type
_entity_poly.pdbx_seq_one_letter_code
_entity_poly.pdbx_strand_id
1 'polypeptide(L)' 'MERNEQLEQQLAQELMNGESGEVDAQRLASGRLAHKYEVRVQATVDPIVEETRIVRNYVREVDDRYDEYLSRTDQTD' A
#
# COMPACT_ATOMS: atom_id res chain seq x y z
N MET A 1 41.04 -32.47 -25.20
CA MET A 1 41.46 -31.05 -25.17
C MET A 1 40.72 -30.28 -26.27
N GLU A 2 40.90 -30.64 -27.54
CA GLU A 2 40.31 -29.93 -28.70
C GLU A 2 38.79 -29.70 -28.65
N ARG A 3 38.02 -30.68 -28.15
CA ARG A 3 36.55 -30.56 -28.05
C ARG A 3 36.09 -29.50 -27.03
N ASN A 4 36.82 -29.32 -25.93
CA ASN A 4 36.49 -28.30 -24.94
C ASN A 4 36.82 -26.90 -25.46
N GLU A 5 37.95 -26.75 -26.15
CA GLU A 5 38.35 -25.47 -26.77
C GLU A 5 37.34 -25.03 -27.84
N GLN A 6 36.81 -25.96 -28.62
CA GLN A 6 35.76 -25.69 -29.60
C GLN A 6 34.43 -25.26 -28.94
N LEU A 7 34.06 -25.90 -27.82
CA LEU A 7 32.86 -25.55 -27.06
C LEU A 7 33.00 -24.18 -26.39
N GLU A 8 34.17 -23.85 -25.87
CA GLU A 8 34.46 -22.53 -25.31
C GLU A 8 34.39 -21.43 -26.37
N GLN A 9 34.89 -21.70 -27.58
CA GLN A 9 34.78 -20.76 -28.70
C GLN A 9 33.32 -20.56 -29.16
N GLN A 10 32.55 -21.63 -29.26
CA GLN A 10 31.12 -21.56 -29.60
C GLN A 10 30.34 -20.78 -28.55
N LEU A 11 30.58 -21.04 -27.27
CA LEU A 11 29.96 -20.33 -26.16
C LEU A 11 30.33 -18.84 -26.15
N ALA A 12 31.61 -18.52 -26.38
CA ALA A 12 32.06 -17.13 -26.49
C ALA A 12 31.39 -16.41 -27.67
N GLN A 13 31.23 -17.10 -28.80
CA GLN A 13 30.59 -16.52 -29.98
C GLN A 13 29.07 -16.32 -29.80
N GLU A 14 28.37 -17.25 -29.15
CA GLU A 14 26.95 -17.10 -28.81
C GLU A 14 26.72 -15.99 -27.77
N LEU A 15 27.60 -15.82 -26.79
CA LEU A 15 27.49 -14.72 -25.81
C LEU A 15 27.80 -13.34 -26.41
N MET A 16 28.66 -13.29 -27.44
CA MET A 16 29.03 -12.05 -28.13
C MET A 16 28.01 -11.65 -29.20
N ASN A 17 27.41 -12.64 -29.88
CA ASN A 17 26.41 -12.45 -30.93
C ASN A 17 24.97 -12.47 -30.40
N GLY A 18 24.76 -13.00 -29.20
CA GLY A 18 23.51 -12.88 -28.48
C GLY A 18 23.26 -11.40 -28.27
N GLU A 19 22.20 -10.91 -28.91
CA GLU A 19 21.70 -9.55 -28.81
C GLU A 19 21.76 -9.12 -27.34
N SER A 20 22.81 -8.37 -27.00
CA SER A 20 22.92 -7.75 -25.70
C SER A 20 21.72 -6.83 -25.67
N GLY A 21 20.72 -7.18 -24.86
CA GLY A 21 19.47 -6.44 -24.68
C GLY A 21 19.73 -5.08 -24.05
N GLU A 22 20.51 -4.25 -24.74
CA GLU A 22 20.86 -2.87 -24.41
C GLU A 22 19.65 -1.95 -24.67
N VAL A 23 18.71 -2.43 -25.49
CA VAL A 23 17.32 -2.00 -25.52
C VAL A 23 16.65 -2.65 -24.29
N ASP A 24 16.83 -2.18 -23.07
CA ASP A 24 16.25 -0.93 -22.62
C ASP A 24 16.67 -0.68 -21.16
N ALA A 25 17.97 -0.74 -20.84
CA ALA A 25 18.43 -0.54 -19.46
C ALA A 25 17.85 0.76 -18.85
N GLN A 26 17.74 1.80 -19.69
CA GLN A 26 17.20 3.11 -19.32
C GLN A 26 15.66 3.13 -19.22
N ARG A 27 14.94 2.37 -20.04
CA ARG A 27 13.46 2.24 -19.98
C ARG A 27 13.04 1.32 -18.83
N LEU A 28 13.77 0.24 -18.57
CA LEU A 28 13.62 -0.61 -17.39
C LEU A 28 13.92 0.17 -16.10
N ALA A 29 14.94 1.04 -16.10
CA ALA A 29 15.21 1.93 -14.97
C ALA A 29 14.08 2.96 -14.78
N SER A 30 13.54 3.51 -15.88
CA SER A 30 12.45 4.48 -15.84
C SER A 30 11.12 3.89 -15.37
N GLY A 31 10.82 2.62 -15.70
CA GLY A 31 9.66 1.90 -15.18
C GLY A 31 9.76 1.49 -13.71
N ARG A 32 10.99 1.36 -13.18
CA ARG A 32 11.27 1.06 -11.76
C ARG A 32 11.26 2.30 -10.86
N LEU A 33 11.49 3.48 -11.44
CA LEU A 33 11.44 4.75 -10.73
C LEU A 33 9.97 5.18 -10.60
N ALA A 34 9.50 5.35 -9.36
CA ALA A 34 8.21 5.97 -9.12
C ALA A 34 8.16 7.34 -9.83
N HIS A 35 7.05 7.64 -10.48
CA HIS A 35 6.88 8.89 -11.23
C HIS A 35 7.25 10.07 -10.33
N LYS A 36 7.93 11.09 -10.89
CA LYS A 36 8.45 12.27 -10.15
C LYS A 36 7.40 13.00 -9.29
N TYR A 37 6.12 12.72 -9.48
CA TYR A 37 4.99 13.40 -8.84
C TYR A 37 4.00 12.45 -8.14
N GLU A 38 4.37 11.20 -7.83
CA GLU A 38 3.45 10.29 -7.12
C GLU A 38 3.54 10.50 -5.60
N VAL A 39 2.65 11.32 -5.04
CA VAL A 39 2.46 11.43 -3.59
C VAL A 39 1.43 10.39 -3.16
N ARG A 40 1.89 9.24 -2.67
CA ARG A 40 1.03 8.25 -2.01
C ARG A 40 0.74 8.72 -0.59
N VAL A 41 -0.31 9.50 -0.42
CA VAL A 41 -0.80 9.86 0.92
C VAL A 41 -1.49 8.63 1.51
N GLN A 42 -0.76 7.86 2.31
CA GLN A 42 -1.38 6.94 3.25
C GLN A 42 -1.99 7.79 4.35
N ALA A 43 -3.31 7.98 4.35
CA ALA A 43 -3.99 8.64 5.45
C ALA A 43 -3.85 7.75 6.69
N THR A 44 -3.00 8.15 7.63
CA THR A 44 -2.77 7.42 8.90
C THR A 44 -4.04 7.35 9.75
N VAL A 45 -4.97 8.28 9.53
CA VAL A 45 -6.22 8.43 10.27
C VAL A 45 -7.38 8.54 9.29
N ASP A 46 -8.37 7.66 9.42
CA ASP A 46 -9.60 7.69 8.65
C ASP A 46 -10.57 8.72 9.27
N PRO A 47 -10.91 9.81 8.56
CA PRO A 47 -11.79 10.85 9.10
C PRO A 47 -13.19 10.33 9.45
N ILE A 48 -13.69 9.33 8.71
CA ILE A 48 -15.03 8.76 8.94
C ILE A 48 -15.06 8.03 10.28
N VAL A 49 -13.99 7.30 10.61
CA VAL A 49 -13.90 6.55 11.87
C VAL A 49 -13.83 7.50 13.06
N GLU A 50 -13.06 8.58 12.97
CA GLU A 50 -12.94 9.57 14.03
C GLU A 50 -14.25 10.35 14.23
N GLU A 51 -14.90 10.80 13.16
CA GLU A 51 -16.20 11.45 13.24
C GLU A 51 -17.25 10.52 13.86
N THR A 52 -17.29 9.26 13.43
CA THR A 52 -18.24 8.27 13.97
C THR A 52 -18.01 8.03 15.46
N ARG A 53 -16.74 8.00 15.92
CA ARG A 53 -16.41 7.86 17.35
C ARG A 53 -16.94 9.04 18.16
N ILE A 54 -16.75 10.26 17.68
CA ILE A 54 -17.23 11.49 18.34
C ILE A 54 -18.76 11.47 18.44
N VAL A 55 -19.45 11.22 17.32
CA VAL A 55 -20.92 11.18 17.30
C VAL A 55 -21.45 10.10 18.24
N ARG A 56 -20.86 8.90 18.26
CA ARG A 56 -21.27 7.82 19.15
C ARG A 56 -21.06 8.14 20.63
N ASN A 57 -20.05 8.94 20.97
CA ASN A 57 -19.85 9.38 22.35
C ASN A 57 -20.96 10.34 22.78
N TYR A 58 -21.28 11.32 21.94
CA TYR A 58 -22.36 12.27 22.22
C TYR A 58 -23.72 11.58 22.38
N VAL A 59 -24.03 10.63 21.49
CA VAL A 59 -25.31 9.90 21.56
C VAL A 59 -25.42 9.08 22.85
N ARG A 60 -24.35 8.41 23.29
CA ARG A 60 -24.36 7.66 24.56
C ARG A 60 -24.60 8.54 25.77
N GLU A 61 -23.93 9.69 25.84
CA GLU A 61 -24.16 10.64 26.93
C GLU A 61 -25.63 11.08 27.00
N VAL A 62 -26.24 11.33 25.83
CA VAL A 62 -27.65 11.72 25.76
C VAL A 62 -28.56 10.56 26.20
N ASP A 63 -28.30 9.34 25.75
CA ASP A 63 -29.04 8.13 26.11
C ASP A 63 -28.99 7.88 27.63
N ASP A 64 -27.80 7.90 28.22
CA ASP A 64 -27.58 7.72 29.67
C ASP A 64 -28.37 8.74 30.50
N ARG A 65 -28.49 9.98 30.02
CA ARG A 65 -29.28 11.04 30.68
C ARG A 65 -30.78 10.79 30.61
N TYR A 66 -31.26 10.23 29.50
CA TYR A 66 -32.67 9.86 29.37
C TYR A 66 -32.99 8.65 30.25
N ASP A 67 -32.10 7.67 30.32
CA ASP A 67 -32.20 6.54 31.25
C ASP A 67 -32.27 7.01 32.70
N GLU A 68 -31.39 7.94 33.09
CA GLU A 68 -31.41 8.53 34.43
C GLU A 68 -32.74 9.25 34.71
N TYR A 69 -33.24 10.04 33.75
CA TYR A 69 -34.51 10.73 33.90
C TYR A 69 -35.68 9.76 34.08
N LEU A 70 -35.77 8.73 33.24
CA LEU A 70 -36.81 7.71 33.32
C LEU A 70 -36.77 6.95 34.65
N SER A 71 -35.56 6.61 35.12
CA SER A 71 -35.39 5.93 36.42
C SER A 71 -35.90 6.78 37.60
N ARG A 72 -35.80 8.11 37.51
CA ARG A 72 -36.31 9.03 38.54
C ARG A 72 -37.83 9.18 38.49
N THR A 73 -38.41 9.20 37.29
CA THR A 73 -39.87 9.28 37.13
C THR A 73 -40.55 8.00 37.59
N ASP A 74 -39.98 6.83 37.28
CA ASP A 74 -40.51 5.52 37.68
C ASP A 74 -40.45 5.27 39.20
N GLN A 75 -39.57 5.96 39.92
CA GLN A 75 -39.48 5.89 41.40
C GLN A 75 -40.51 6.78 42.11
N THR A 76 -41.23 7.63 41.38
CA THR A 76 -42.15 8.63 41.96
C THR A 76 -43.63 8.20 41.85
N ASP A 77 -43.93 7.11 41.14
CA ASP A 77 -45.24 6.40 41.13
C ASP A 77 -45.26 5.24 42.15
#